data_AF-A0A0M8MJ31-F1
#
_entry.id   AF-A0A0M8MJ31-F1
#
_cell.length_a   1.000
_cell.length_b   1.000
_cell.length_c   1.000
_cell.angle_alpha   90.00
_cell.angle_beta   90.00
_cell.angle_gamma   90.00
#
_symmetry.space_group_name_H-M   'P 1'
#
loop_
_entity.id
_entity.type
_entity.pdbx_description
1 polymer ?
#
loop_
_entity_poly.entity_id
_entity_poly.type
_entity_poly.pdbx_seq_one_letter_code
_entity_poly.pdbx_strand_id
1 'polypeptide(L)' 'MHITIFRTLYKNVTDNNRIERLLGRHGISFEKTTYEKGSRYKIASDTEESINIFKKHLGMIYPQITF' A
#
# COMPACT_ATOMS: atom_id res chain seq x y z
N MET A 1 -5.54 -7.13 14.86
CA MET A 1 -4.86 -5.93 14.32
C MET A 1 -3.55 -6.36 13.67
N HIS A 2 -3.49 -6.31 12.35
CA HIS A 2 -2.35 -6.69 11.54
C HIS A 2 -1.73 -5.43 10.93
N ILE A 3 -0.41 -5.34 10.98
CA ILE A 3 0.34 -4.20 10.45
C ILE A 3 1.31 -4.71 9.39
N THR A 4 1.41 -4.01 8.27
CA THR A 4 2.40 -4.29 7.23
C THR A 4 2.95 -2.99 6.68
N ILE A 5 4.17 -3.02 6.17
CA ILE A 5 4.83 -1.85 5.59
C ILE A 5 5.30 -2.21 4.18
N PHE A 6 5.08 -1.34 3.21
CA PHE A 6 5.69 -1.45 1.89
C PHE A 6 6.18 -0.10 1.38
N ARG A 7 7.02 -0.11 0.35
CA ARG A 7 7.55 1.10 -0.28
C ARG A 7 7.21 1.12 -1.76
N THR A 8 6.86 2.30 -2.26
CA THR A 8 6.84 2.56 -3.70
C THR A 8 8.25 2.94 -4.14
N LEU A 9 8.67 2.44 -5.30
CA LEU A 9 9.97 2.74 -5.92
C LEU A 9 10.00 4.10 -6.63
N TYR A 10 8.85 4.76 -6.73
CA TYR A 10 8.68 6.00 -7.47
C TYR A 10 7.87 7.01 -6.66
N LYS A 11 8.24 8.29 -6.77
CA LYS A 11 7.52 9.43 -6.15
C LYS A 11 6.26 9.82 -6.95
N ASN A 12 5.84 9.02 -7.93
CA ASN A 12 4.75 9.39 -8.82
C ASN A 12 3.45 9.63 -8.01
N VAL A 13 3.00 10.88 -8.00
CA VAL A 13 1.83 11.33 -7.24
C VAL A 13 0.57 10.60 -7.72
N THR A 14 0.51 10.27 -9.02
CA THR A 14 -0.62 9.54 -9.60
C THR A 14 -0.68 8.10 -9.09
N ASP A 15 0.46 7.42 -8.94
CA ASP A 15 0.52 6.06 -8.39
C ASP A 15 0.15 6.03 -6.90
N ASN A 16 0.65 7.01 -6.14
CA ASN A 16 0.28 7.17 -4.74
C ASN A 16 -1.23 7.32 -4.56
N ASN A 17 -1.89 8.21 -5.31
CA ASN A 17 -3.33 8.39 -5.25
C ASN A 17 -4.10 7.10 -5.58
N ARG A 18 -3.59 6.29 -6.52
CA ARG A 18 -4.21 5.02 -6.89
C ARG A 18 -4.06 3.98 -5.77
N ILE A 19 -2.90 3.91 -5.13
CA ILE A 19 -2.63 3.03 -3.98
C ILE A 19 -3.52 3.41 -2.80
N GLU A 20 -3.62 4.69 -2.48
CA GLU A 20 -4.46 5.21 -1.39
C GLU A 20 -5.94 4.91 -1.63
N ARG A 21 -6.43 5.06 -2.87
CA ARG A 21 -7.79 4.62 -3.25
C ARG A 21 -8.00 3.12 -3.07
N LEU A 22 -6.98 2.31 -3.37
CA LEU A 22 -7.05 0.86 -3.21
C LEU A 22 -7.11 0.48 -1.72
N LEU A 23 -6.30 1.13 -0.89
CA LEU A 23 -6.33 0.97 0.57
C LEU A 23 -7.71 1.33 1.15
N GLY A 24 -8.29 2.47 0.73
CA GLY A 24 -9.61 2.89 1.14
C GLY A 24 -10.73 1.92 0.74
N ARG A 25 -10.67 1.32 -0.46
CA ARG A 25 -11.64 0.29 -0.91
C ARG A 25 -11.60 -0.97 -0.05
N HIS A 26 -10.44 -1.31 0.51
CA HIS A 26 -10.26 -2.47 1.37
C HIS A 26 -10.47 -2.15 2.87
N GLY A 27 -10.85 -0.92 3.22
CA GLY A 27 -11.02 -0.50 4.61
C GLY A 27 -9.71 -0.48 5.40
N ILE A 28 -8.57 -0.36 4.73
CA ILE A 28 -7.25 -0.44 5.35
C ILE A 28 -6.82 0.96 5.76
N SER A 29 -6.55 1.14 7.06
CA SER A 29 -5.97 2.37 7.59
C SER A 29 -4.50 2.45 7.21
N PHE A 30 -4.00 3.64 6.88
CA PHE A 30 -2.60 3.80 6.48
C PHE A 30 -1.97 5.12 6.90
N GLU A 31 -0.66 5.07 7.11
CA GLU A 31 0.22 6.22 7.29
C GLU A 31 1.20 6.26 6.12
N LYS A 32 1.38 7.45 5.53
CA LYS A 32 2.30 7.67 4.40
C LYS A 32 3.46 8.55 4.83
N THR A 33 4.68 8.10 4.52
CA THR A 33 5.90 8.90 4.67
C THR A 33 6.56 9.05 3.30
N THR A 34 6.75 10.29 2.86
CA THR A 34 7.31 10.59 1.54
C THR A 34 8.83 10.75 1.63
N TYR A 35 9.58 10.08 0.75
CA TYR A 35 11.03 10.20 0.60
C TYR A 35 11.38 10.62 -0.83
N GLU A 36 12.63 11.03 -1.07
CA GLU A 36 13.12 11.41 -2.40
C GLU A 36 12.97 10.29 -3.43
N LYS A 37 13.21 9.04 -3.01
CA LYS A 37 13.17 7.85 -3.87
C LYS A 37 11.78 7.19 -3.96
N GLY A 38 10.77 7.64 -3.21
CA GLY A 38 9.45 7.00 -3.18
C GLY A 38 8.69 7.21 -1.88
N SER A 39 7.52 6.58 -1.74
CA SER A 39 6.66 6.70 -0.56
C SER A 39 6.64 5.39 0.23
N ARG A 40 6.77 5.49 1.55
CA ARG A 40 6.59 4.37 2.47
C ARG A 40 5.16 4.40 3.00
N TYR A 41 4.47 3.28 2.89
CA TYR A 41 3.14 3.09 3.46
C TYR A 41 3.23 2.12 4.62
N LYS A 42 2.75 2.55 5.79
CA LYS A 42 2.50 1.67 6.93
C LYS A 42 1.00 1.47 7.00
N ILE A 43 0.56 0.24 6.77
CA ILE A 43 -0.85 -0.12 6.71
C ILE A 43 -1.24 -0.92 7.95
N ALA A 44 -2.44 -0.66 8.46
CA ALA A 44 -3.04 -1.35 9.58
C ALA A 44 -4.45 -1.80 9.21
N SER A 45 -4.76 -3.05 9.53
CA SER A 45 -6.06 -3.64 9.26
C SER A 45 -6.51 -4.54 10.41
N ASP A 46 -7.81 -4.68 10.60
CA ASP A 46 -8.38 -5.51 11.66
C ASP A 46 -8.25 -7.00 11.32
N THR A 47 -8.33 -7.34 10.04
CA THR A 47 -8.32 -8.72 9.52
C THR A 47 -7.07 -9.00 8.68
N GLU A 48 -6.45 -10.16 8.87
CA GLU A 48 -5.32 -10.61 8.04
C GLU A 48 -5.71 -10.80 6.57
N GLU A 49 -6.94 -11.28 6.33
CA GLU A 49 -7.47 -11.56 5.01
C GLU A 49 -7.47 -10.31 4.12
N SER A 50 -7.89 -9.16 4.64
CA SER A 50 -7.89 -7.91 3.86
C SER A 50 -6.49 -7.43 3.50
N ILE A 51 -5.49 -7.67 4.35
CA ILE A 51 -4.07 -7.42 4.00
C ILE A 51 -3.63 -8.36 2.88
N ASN A 52 -3.99 -9.63 2.93
CA ASN A 52 -3.61 -10.60 1.91
C ASN A 52 -4.28 -10.31 0.55
N ILE A 53 -5.56 -9.95 0.54
CA ILE A 53 -6.27 -9.50 -0.67
C ILE A 53 -5.62 -8.23 -1.23
N PHE A 54 -5.31 -7.25 -0.37
CA PHE A 54 -4.61 -6.03 -0.77
C PHE A 54 -3.25 -6.34 -1.41
N LYS A 55 -2.44 -7.20 -0.78
CA LYS A 55 -1.13 -7.61 -1.31
C LYS A 55 -1.24 -8.24 -2.68
N LYS A 56 -2.21 -9.13 -2.88
CA LYS A 56 -2.47 -9.81 -4.15
C LYS A 56 -2.88 -8.82 -5.24
N HIS A 57 -3.82 -7.91 -4.95
CA HIS A 57 -4.21 -6.87 -5.91
C HIS A 57 -3.07 -5.90 -6.23
N LEU A 58 -2.30 -5.47 -5.23
CA LEU A 58 -1.19 -4.55 -5.44
C LEU A 58 -0.11 -5.21 -6.31
N GLY A 59 0.24 -6.47 -6.06
CA GLY A 59 1.21 -7.21 -6.87
C GLY A 59 0.77 -7.46 -8.32
N MET A 60 -0.55 -7.55 -8.58
CA MET A 60 -1.08 -7.63 -9.95
C MET A 60 -0.95 -6.31 -10.72
N ILE A 61 -1.15 -5.17 -10.04
CA ILE A 61 -1.10 -3.85 -10.66
C ILE A 61 0.35 -3.35 -10.74
N TYR A 62 1.14 -3.67 -9.73
CA TYR A 62 2.50 -3.20 -9.51
C TYR A 62 3.42 -4.37 -9.15
N PRO A 63 3.78 -5.22 -10.12
CA PRO A 63 4.66 -6.37 -9.89
C PRO A 63 6.04 -5.98 -9.33
N GLN A 64 6.45 -4.72 -9.50
CA GLN A 64 7.68 -4.14 -8.95
C GLN A 64 7.62 -3.82 -7.44
N ILE A 65 6.44 -3.88 -6.81
CA ILE A 65 6.31 -3.63 -5.36
C ILE A 65 6.50 -4.94 -4.62
N THR A 66 7.59 -5.03 -3.86
CA THR A 66 7.87 -6.13 -2.93
C THR A 66 7.36 -5.79 -1.53
N PHE A 67 6.81 -6.78 -0.83
CA PHE A 67 6.25 -6.66 0.53
C PHE A 67 7.20 -7.20 1.59
#